data_AF-A0A4C1V1Y8-F1
#
_entry.id   AF-A0A4C1V1Y8-F1
#
_cell.length_a   1.000
_cell.length_b   1.000
_cell.length_c   1.000
_cell.angle_alpha   90.00
_cell.angle_beta   90.00
_cell.angle_gamma   90.00
#
_symmetry.space_group_name_H-M   'P 1'
#
loop_
_entity.id
_entity.type
_entity.pdbx_description
1 polymer ?
#
loop_
_entity_poly.entity_id
_entity_poly.type
_entity_poly.pdbx_seq_one_letter_code
_entity_poly.pdbx_strand_id
1 'polypeptide(L)'
;MEAVDRIPTPVPTWVIQAKYELAYQPAGLLRNKYPNLVGATVIEDGGHFLAFEMPKVLADDVYAAVAAFRDWHKNAAKETKNEL
;
A
#
# COMPACT_ATOMS: atom_id res chain seq x y z
N MET A 1 19.29 9.96 3.88
CA MET A 1 18.25 9.50 2.95
C MET A 1 18.93 9.24 1.63
N GLU A 2 19.03 7.98 1.26
CA GLU A 2 19.88 7.54 0.15
C GLU A 2 19.25 7.90 -1.20
N ALA A 3 20.03 7.92 -2.28
CA ALA A 3 19.54 8.30 -3.61
C ALA A 3 18.33 7.46 -4.07
N VAL A 4 18.25 6.19 -3.61
CA VAL A 4 17.16 5.26 -3.93
C VAL A 4 15.81 5.68 -3.33
N ASP A 5 15.80 6.30 -2.15
CA ASP A 5 14.57 6.73 -1.48
C ASP A 5 13.82 7.78 -2.28
N ARG A 6 14.54 8.58 -3.08
CA ARG A 6 13.97 9.67 -3.90
C ARG A 6 13.36 9.20 -5.22
N ILE A 7 13.64 7.97 -5.65
CA ILE A 7 13.14 7.43 -6.92
C ILE A 7 11.70 6.93 -6.70
N PRO A 8 10.69 7.47 -7.42
CA PRO A 8 9.31 7.01 -7.29
C PRO A 8 9.14 5.55 -7.71
N THR A 9 8.16 4.86 -7.13
CA THR A 9 7.80 3.46 -7.40
C THR A 9 6.42 3.42 -8.07
N PRO A 10 6.33 3.39 -9.41
CA PRO A 10 5.09 3.61 -10.15
C PRO A 10 4.20 2.37 -10.29
N VAL A 11 4.32 1.39 -9.38
CA VAL A 11 3.45 0.21 -9.32
C VAL A 11 2.30 0.45 -8.34
N PRO A 12 1.12 -0.17 -8.52
CA PRO A 12 0.04 -0.10 -7.53
C PRO A 12 0.57 -0.58 -6.18
N THR A 13 0.49 0.29 -5.18
CA THR A 13 1.06 0.04 -3.85
C THR A 13 -0.04 0.08 -2.79
N TRP A 14 0.07 -0.80 -1.79
CA TRP A 14 -0.76 -0.80 -0.60
C TRP A 14 0.14 -0.73 0.62
N VAL A 15 -0.28 0.00 1.65
CA VAL A 15 0.49 0.17 2.88
C VAL A 15 -0.37 -0.20 4.07
N ILE A 16 0.19 -0.95 5.02
CA ILE A 16 -0.38 -1.14 6.35
C ILE A 16 0.58 -0.55 7.38
N GLN A 17 0.07 0.24 8.33
CA GLN A 17 0.87 0.86 9.40
C GLN A 17 0.32 0.44 10.75
N ALA A 18 1.15 -0.25 11.52
CA ALA A 18 0.86 -0.65 12.88
C ALA A 18 1.14 0.49 13.87
N LYS A 19 0.41 0.52 14.99
CA LYS A 19 0.50 1.59 15.98
C LYS A 19 1.89 1.72 16.60
N TYR A 20 2.56 0.59 16.83
CA TYR A 20 3.88 0.53 17.50
C TYR A 20 5.01 0.20 16.51
N GLU A 21 4.85 0.54 15.23
CA GLU A 21 5.94 0.52 14.25
C GLU A 21 6.98 1.61 14.56
N LEU A 22 8.24 1.38 14.17
CA LEU A 22 9.36 2.30 14.42
C LEU A 22 9.18 3.67 13.76
N ALA A 23 8.44 3.74 12.66
CA ALA A 23 8.18 4.97 11.93
C ALA A 23 6.76 4.97 11.33
N TYR A 24 6.06 6.08 11.52
CA TYR A 24 4.76 6.36 10.89
C TYR A 24 4.92 7.40 9.79
N GLN A 25 4.22 7.21 8.67
CA GLN A 25 4.23 8.16 7.55
C GLN A 25 2.80 8.43 7.07
N PRO A 26 2.32 9.70 7.08
CA PRO A 26 0.98 10.02 6.62
C PRO A 26 0.82 9.75 5.11
N ALA A 27 -0.39 9.37 4.69
CA ALA A 27 -0.67 8.97 3.31
C ALA A 27 -0.34 10.05 2.25
N GLY A 28 -0.34 11.33 2.63
CA GLY A 28 0.10 12.41 1.75
C GLY A 28 1.60 12.32 1.41
N LEU A 29 2.43 11.99 2.39
CA LEU A 29 3.88 11.83 2.20
C LEU A 29 4.22 10.55 1.44
N LEU A 30 3.48 9.47 1.71
CA LEU A 30 3.66 8.19 1.01
C LEU A 30 3.46 8.31 -0.51
N ARG A 31 2.56 9.19 -0.97
CA ARG A 31 2.31 9.41 -2.41
C ARG A 31 3.52 9.96 -3.16
N ASN A 32 4.47 10.62 -2.48
CA ASN A 32 5.69 11.08 -3.12
C ASN A 32 6.58 9.91 -3.57
N LYS A 33 6.63 8.84 -2.77
CA LYS A 33 7.36 7.61 -3.10
C LYS A 33 6.52 6.66 -3.96
N TYR A 34 5.23 6.55 -3.66
CA TYR A 34 4.28 5.63 -4.26
C TYR A 34 3.18 6.42 -4.99
N PRO A 35 3.42 6.91 -6.21
CA PRO A 35 2.44 7.75 -6.93
C PRO A 35 1.12 7.02 -7.19
N ASN A 36 1.16 5.69 -7.33
CA ASN A 36 -0.01 4.83 -7.52
C ASN A 36 -0.44 4.14 -6.21
N LEU A 37 -0.49 4.88 -5.10
CA LEU A 37 -0.96 4.36 -3.81
C LEU A 37 -2.46 4.04 -3.88
N VAL A 38 -2.78 2.73 -3.88
CA VAL A 38 -4.15 2.20 -3.99
C VAL A 38 -4.90 2.28 -2.65
N GLY A 39 -4.19 2.07 -1.54
CA GLY A 39 -4.78 2.10 -0.21
C GLY A 39 -3.73 2.21 0.89
N ALA A 40 -4.17 2.66 2.06
CA ALA A 40 -3.37 2.70 3.28
C ALA A 40 -4.25 2.32 4.47
N THR A 41 -3.94 1.20 5.11
CA THR A 41 -4.58 0.74 6.34
C THR A 41 -3.76 1.23 7.54
N VAL A 42 -4.42 1.81 8.53
CA VAL A 42 -3.81 2.16 9.83
C VAL A 42 -4.53 1.34 10.88
N ILE A 43 -3.78 0.57 11.66
CA ILE A 43 -4.31 -0.27 12.73
C ILE A 43 -3.90 0.26 14.10
N GLU A 44 -4.79 0.10 15.07
CA GLU A 44 -4.63 0.64 16.44
C GLU A 44 -3.84 -0.27 17.39
N ASP A 45 -3.25 -1.35 16.86
CA ASP A 45 -2.47 -2.33 17.62
C ASP A 45 -1.36 -2.96 16.76
N GLY A 46 -0.47 -3.73 17.39
CA GLY A 46 0.66 -4.40 16.76
C GLY A 46 1.88 -3.52 16.54
N GLY A 47 3.03 -4.15 16.32
CA GLY A 47 4.33 -3.51 16.09
C GLY A 47 5.03 -3.98 14.82
N HIS A 48 6.36 -3.88 14.83
CA HIS A 48 7.23 -4.17 13.69
C HIS A 48 7.08 -5.59 13.13
N PHE A 49 6.80 -6.57 14.00
CA PHE A 49 6.62 -7.96 13.61
C PHE A 49 5.14 -8.29 13.37
N LEU A 50 4.43 -7.41 12.65
CA LEU A 50 2.97 -7.49 12.48
C LEU A 50 2.47 -8.86 11.98
N ALA A 51 3.20 -9.51 11.09
CA ALA A 51 2.87 -10.85 10.59
C ALA A 51 2.88 -11.92 11.69
N PHE A 52 3.78 -11.77 12.67
CA PHE A 52 3.93 -12.70 13.77
C PHE A 52 3.01 -12.37 14.94
N GLU A 53 2.79 -11.07 15.21
CA GLU A 53 1.92 -10.59 16.27
C GLU A 53 0.43 -10.76 15.94
N MET A 54 0.04 -10.42 14.70
CA MET A 54 -1.36 -10.36 14.26
C MET A 54 -1.53 -11.03 12.88
N PRO A 55 -1.25 -12.35 12.76
CA PRO A 55 -1.20 -13.05 11.47
C PRO A 55 -2.52 -12.97 10.71
N LYS A 56 -3.66 -13.05 11.41
CA LYS A 56 -4.98 -12.94 10.78
C LYS A 56 -5.23 -11.54 10.21
N VAL A 57 -4.89 -10.49 10.96
CA VAL A 57 -5.13 -9.10 10.52
C VAL A 57 -4.26 -8.77 9.31
N LEU A 58 -2.99 -9.15 9.32
CA LEU A 58 -2.13 -8.96 8.15
C LEU A 58 -2.61 -9.78 6.95
N ALA A 59 -3.01 -11.05 7.15
CA ALA A 59 -3.50 -11.88 6.06
C ALA A 59 -4.75 -11.27 5.41
N ASP A 60 -5.74 -10.87 6.22
CA ASP A 60 -6.97 -10.25 5.73
C ASP A 60 -6.67 -8.95 4.95
N ASP A 61 -5.74 -8.12 5.42
CA ASP A 61 -5.32 -6.89 4.72
C ASP A 61 -4.58 -7.18 3.40
N VAL A 62 -3.70 -8.19 3.37
CA VAL A 62 -3.03 -8.63 2.14
C VAL A 62 -4.05 -9.12 1.10
N TYR A 63 -5.05 -9.90 1.50
CA TYR A 63 -6.11 -10.33 0.58
C TYR A 63 -6.92 -9.15 0.03
N ALA A 64 -7.25 -8.17 0.88
CA ALA A 64 -7.92 -6.95 0.44
C ALA A 64 -7.06 -6.14 -0.56
N ALA A 65 -5.76 -5.98 -0.28
CA ALA A 65 -4.82 -5.30 -1.16
C ALA A 65 -4.73 -5.99 -2.53
N VAL A 66 -4.60 -7.32 -2.57
CA VAL A 66 -4.53 -8.09 -3.81
C VAL A 66 -5.82 -7.96 -4.62
N ALA A 67 -6.99 -8.00 -3.97
CA ALA A 67 -8.26 -7.75 -4.64
C ALA A 67 -8.30 -6.34 -5.28
N ALA A 68 -7.88 -5.32 -4.52
CA ALA A 68 -7.80 -3.95 -5.02
C ALA A 68 -6.83 -3.80 -6.20
N PHE A 69 -5.67 -4.47 -6.18
CA PHE A 69 -4.74 -4.48 -7.31
C PHE A 69 -5.33 -5.11 -8.57
N ARG A 70 -6.08 -6.22 -8.42
CA ARG A 70 -6.76 -6.86 -9.55
C ARG A 70 -7.78 -5.91 -10.17
N ASP A 71 -8.52 -5.17 -9.37
CA ASP A 71 -9.50 -4.21 -9.87
C ASP A 71 -8.84 -2.97 -10.47
N TRP A 72 -7.74 -2.48 -9.89
CA TRP A 72 -6.92 -1.41 -10.46
C TRP A 72 -6.47 -1.73 -11.89
N HIS A 73 -5.93 -2.93 -12.12
CA HIS A 73 -5.53 -3.37 -13.46
C HIS A 73 -6.70 -3.53 -14.43
N LYS A 74 -7.85 -4.05 -13.99
CA LYS A 74 -9.05 -4.13 -14.83
C LYS A 74 -9.54 -2.75 -15.26
N ASN A 75 -9.50 -1.77 -14.35
CA ASN A 75 -9.96 -0.41 -14.63
C ASN A 75 -9.01 0.31 -15.58
N ALA A 76 -7.69 0.22 -15.35
CA ALA A 76 -6.70 0.75 -16.27
C ALA A 76 -6.87 0.18 -17.70
N ALA A 77 -7.11 -1.13 -17.82
CA ALA A 77 -7.36 -1.76 -19.12
C ALA A 77 -8.68 -1.34 -19.80
N LYS A 78 -9.68 -0.87 -19.02
CA LYS A 78 -10.94 -0.31 -19.57
C LYS A 78 -10.73 1.12 -20.06
N GLU A 79 -10.00 1.94 -19.30
CA GLU A 79 -9.67 3.31 -19.68
C GLU A 79 -8.92 3.34 -21.01
N THR A 80 -7.91 2.49 -21.19
CA THR A 80 -7.19 2.37 -22.47
C THR A 80 -8.07 1.98 -23.66
N LYS A 81 -9.15 1.21 -23.43
CA LYS A 81 -10.08 0.80 -24.49
C LYS A 81 -11.12 1.86 -24.85
N ASN A 82 -11.39 2.80 -23.95
CA ASN A 82 -12.34 3.90 -24.18
C ASN A 82 -11.69 5.11 -24.89
N GLU A 83 -10.35 5.16 -24.92
CA GLU A 83 -9.55 6.21 -25.58
C GLU A 83 -9.17 5.85 -27.04
N LEU A 84 -9.55 4.67 -27.53
CA LEU A 84 -9.34 4.17 -28.89
C LEU A 84 -10.66 4.08 -29.65
#